data_AF-A0A661NH52-F1
#
_entry.id   AF-A0A661NH52-F1
#
_cell.length_a   1.000
_cell.length_b   1.000
_cell.length_c   1.000
_cell.angle_alpha   90.00
_cell.angle_beta   90.00
_cell.angle_gamma   90.00
#
_symmetry.space_group_name_H-M   'P 1'
#
loop_
_entity.id
_entity.type
_entity.pdbx_description
1 polymer ?
#
loop_
_entity_poly.entity_id
_entity_poly.type
_entity_poly.pdbx_seq_one_letter_code
_entity_poly.pdbx_strand_id
1 'polypeptide(L)'
;MDWRARMAELSELGSYRSIDELLIQAASEADSDEDKLEAILARAELLEDTFLRRVEAANLFLQILDIDPSRTDALRRSRFIHRSLGMLPQVAQSLERELGVTDEPVLAADMLNELGDVMQELGEYDRARASYANALNLQPANEAAQGSMDDLEANEVEAQERMMTLAQEGAGGDGFAAMSQLVRAARIAKRLGDAGLRAFLEAALRAVPTAVEANAMIDSWFASAGDFDGLRDFHHRFADSLTDPAEKSRWATNAAARWLNRFQDPDIAASLLAVAAEADPNNVASQVALALQEELAGEEPVASP
;
A
#
# COMPACT_ATOMS: atom_id res chain seq x y z
N MET A 1 -31.14 15.27 9.07
CA MET A 1 -30.63 14.72 10.34
C MET A 1 -29.16 15.08 10.40
N ASP A 2 -28.61 15.53 11.53
CA ASP A 2 -27.16 15.78 11.59
C ASP A 2 -26.43 14.43 11.63
N TRP A 3 -25.99 13.97 10.45
CA TRP A 3 -25.32 12.67 10.30
C TRP A 3 -24.01 12.63 11.09
N ARG A 4 -23.37 13.78 11.36
CA ARG A 4 -22.12 13.87 12.12
C ARG A 4 -22.35 13.53 13.59
N ALA A 5 -23.39 14.11 14.20
CA ALA A 5 -23.79 13.77 15.55
C ALA A 5 -24.18 12.29 15.68
N ARG A 6 -24.93 11.76 14.70
CA ARG A 6 -25.33 10.35 14.70
C ARG A 6 -24.13 9.40 14.50
N MET A 7 -23.17 9.77 13.66
CA MET A 7 -21.93 9.02 13.48
C MET A 7 -21.14 8.95 14.79
N ALA A 8 -20.99 10.05 15.53
CA ALA A 8 -20.29 10.06 16.81
C ALA A 8 -20.93 9.10 17.83
N GLU A 9 -22.27 9.11 17.95
CA GLU A 9 -23.00 8.16 18.81
C GLU A 9 -22.75 6.70 18.38
N LEU A 10 -22.81 6.41 17.08
CA LEU A 10 -22.59 5.06 16.57
C LEU A 10 -21.15 4.60 16.76
N SER A 11 -20.17 5.51 16.69
CA SER A 11 -18.76 5.23 16.97
C SER A 11 -18.54 4.83 18.43
N GLU A 12 -19.19 5.52 19.39
CA GLU A 12 -19.14 5.14 20.80
C GLU A 12 -19.76 3.76 21.06
N LEU A 13 -20.75 3.37 20.26
CA LEU A 13 -21.40 2.07 20.32
C LEU A 13 -20.69 0.97 19.51
N GLY A 14 -19.58 1.29 18.81
CA GLY A 14 -18.89 0.36 17.92
C GLY A 14 -19.74 -0.14 16.74
N SER A 15 -20.80 0.59 16.37
CA SER A 15 -21.78 0.16 15.36
C SER A 15 -21.36 0.55 13.93
N TYR A 16 -20.17 0.12 13.51
CA TYR A 16 -19.51 0.58 12.27
C TYR A 16 -20.30 0.30 10.99
N ARG A 17 -21.05 -0.81 10.92
CA ARG A 17 -21.93 -1.10 9.78
C ARG A 17 -23.02 -0.05 9.63
N SER A 18 -23.64 0.36 10.73
CA SER A 18 -24.64 1.44 10.71
C SER A 18 -24.01 2.80 10.37
N ILE A 19 -22.72 3.01 10.67
CA ILE A 19 -21.99 4.20 10.21
C ILE A 19 -21.82 4.17 8.69
N ASP A 20 -21.41 3.04 8.10
CA ASP A 20 -21.28 2.95 6.64
C ASP A 20 -22.62 3.24 5.93
N GLU A 21 -23.72 2.63 6.41
CA GLU A 21 -25.07 2.87 5.89
C GLU A 21 -25.49 4.35 6.02
N LEU A 22 -25.22 4.97 7.18
CA LEU A 22 -25.48 6.38 7.44
C LEU A 22 -24.70 7.29 6.49
N LEU A 23 -23.41 6.99 6.24
CA LEU A 23 -22.55 7.80 5.38
C LEU A 23 -22.93 7.68 3.90
N ILE A 24 -23.37 6.48 3.46
CA ILE A 24 -23.96 6.29 2.13
C ILE A 24 -25.20 7.17 1.97
N GLN A 25 -26.10 7.16 2.95
CA GLN A 25 -27.30 7.99 2.92
C GLN A 25 -26.94 9.48 2.91
N ALA A 26 -26.05 9.91 3.81
CA ALA A 26 -25.62 11.30 3.92
C ALA A 26 -25.02 11.84 2.61
N ALA A 27 -24.17 11.06 1.95
CA ALA A 27 -23.60 11.45 0.65
C ALA A 27 -24.66 11.53 -0.47
N SER A 28 -25.71 10.71 -0.40
CA SER A 28 -26.80 10.68 -1.40
C SER A 28 -27.82 11.80 -1.23
N GLU A 29 -28.07 12.21 0.02
CA GLU A 29 -29.04 13.24 0.41
C GLU A 29 -28.40 14.63 0.60
N ALA A 30 -27.09 14.75 0.37
CA ALA A 30 -26.35 16.00 0.55
C ALA A 30 -26.91 17.13 -0.32
N ASP A 31 -27.21 18.26 0.32
CA ASP A 31 -27.69 19.48 -0.34
C ASP A 31 -26.57 20.29 -1.02
N SER A 32 -25.30 19.96 -0.74
CA SER A 32 -24.11 20.64 -1.24
C SER A 32 -22.99 19.66 -1.59
N ASP A 33 -22.11 20.04 -2.52
CA ASP A 33 -20.90 19.26 -2.84
C ASP A 33 -19.96 19.18 -1.63
N GLU A 34 -19.91 20.20 -0.77
CA GLU A 34 -19.12 20.20 0.46
C GLU A 34 -19.59 19.12 1.44
N ASP A 35 -20.90 19.05 1.73
CA ASP A 35 -21.46 18.02 2.60
C ASP A 35 -21.30 16.62 2.00
N LYS A 36 -21.44 16.49 0.68
CA LYS A 36 -21.25 15.24 -0.04
C LYS A 36 -19.80 14.75 0.06
N LEU A 37 -18.84 15.65 -0.15
CA LEU A 37 -17.42 15.37 -0.04
C LEU A 37 -17.03 14.93 1.38
N GLU A 38 -17.57 15.60 2.40
CA GLU A 38 -17.30 15.23 3.79
C GLU A 38 -17.82 13.83 4.14
N ALA A 39 -19.04 13.50 3.71
CA ALA A 39 -19.60 12.16 3.91
C ALA A 39 -18.82 11.07 3.16
N ILE A 40 -18.40 11.34 1.91
CA ILE A 40 -17.57 10.40 1.12
C ILE A 40 -16.20 10.21 1.78
N LEU A 41 -15.57 11.28 2.26
CA LEU A 41 -14.27 11.22 2.93
C LEU A 41 -14.35 10.40 4.21
N ALA A 42 -15.33 10.69 5.08
CA ALA A 42 -15.54 9.93 6.31
C ALA A 42 -15.78 8.43 6.03
N ARG A 43 -16.47 8.12 4.92
CA ARG A 43 -16.69 6.72 4.50
C ARG A 43 -15.41 6.07 4.00
N ALA A 44 -14.61 6.78 3.22
CA ALA A 44 -13.33 6.28 2.72
C ALA A 44 -12.38 5.93 3.88
N GLU A 45 -12.28 6.80 4.89
CA GLU A 45 -11.49 6.56 6.11
C GLU A 45 -12.03 5.37 6.91
N LEU A 46 -13.34 5.27 7.09
CA LEU A 46 -13.98 4.12 7.74
C LEU A 46 -13.65 2.79 7.03
N LEU A 47 -13.78 2.76 5.69
CA LEU A 47 -13.48 1.57 4.90
C LEU A 47 -11.98 1.22 4.94
N GLU A 48 -11.10 2.20 4.91
CA GLU A 48 -9.65 1.98 4.92
C GLU A 48 -9.15 1.46 6.27
N ASP A 49 -9.55 2.13 7.36
CA ASP A 49 -8.96 1.93 8.68
C ASP A 49 -9.71 0.90 9.52
N THR A 50 -11.04 0.79 9.35
CA THR A 50 -11.87 -0.10 10.18
C THR A 50 -12.26 -1.38 9.47
N PHE A 51 -12.74 -1.30 8.23
CA PHE A 51 -13.12 -2.51 7.48
C PHE A 51 -11.95 -3.15 6.73
N LEU A 52 -10.82 -2.45 6.62
CA LEU A 52 -9.71 -2.79 5.76
C LEU A 52 -10.15 -3.08 4.30
N ARG A 53 -11.24 -2.49 3.83
CA ARG A 53 -11.75 -2.57 2.45
C ARG A 53 -11.06 -1.51 1.59
N ARG A 54 -9.73 -1.62 1.52
CA ARG A 54 -8.83 -0.61 0.97
C ARG A 54 -9.09 -0.32 -0.51
N VAL A 55 -9.42 -1.33 -1.33
CA VAL A 55 -9.75 -1.08 -2.75
C VAL A 55 -10.98 -0.19 -2.88
N GLU A 56 -12.00 -0.38 -2.04
CA GLU A 56 -13.19 0.45 -2.06
C GLU A 56 -12.94 1.85 -1.53
N ALA A 57 -12.15 1.98 -0.45
CA ALA A 57 -11.67 3.28 0.01
C ALA A 57 -10.92 4.04 -1.09
N ALA A 58 -10.00 3.37 -1.81
CA ALA A 58 -9.27 3.96 -2.92
C ALA A 58 -10.19 4.48 -4.04
N ASN A 59 -11.30 3.78 -4.33
CA ASN A 59 -12.30 4.23 -5.28
C ASN A 59 -13.09 5.46 -4.79
N LEU A 60 -13.43 5.52 -3.50
CA LEU A 60 -14.06 6.71 -2.92
C LEU A 60 -13.14 7.93 -2.95
N PHE A 61 -11.84 7.74 -2.70
CA PHE A 61 -10.85 8.80 -2.87
C PHE A 61 -10.76 9.30 -4.32
N LEU A 62 -10.91 8.41 -5.32
CA LEU A 62 -11.01 8.84 -6.72
C LEU A 62 -12.32 9.59 -7.01
N GLN A 63 -13.43 9.18 -6.41
CA GLN A 63 -14.71 9.88 -6.52
C GLN A 63 -14.65 11.31 -5.97
N ILE A 64 -13.89 11.53 -4.88
CA ILE A 64 -13.65 12.88 -4.33
C ILE A 64 -13.06 13.81 -5.40
N LEU A 65 -12.14 13.31 -6.23
CA LEU A 65 -11.52 14.10 -7.31
C LEU A 65 -12.46 14.43 -8.46
N ASP A 66 -13.50 13.62 -8.67
CA ASP A 66 -14.50 13.87 -9.70
C ASP A 66 -15.45 15.00 -9.27
N ILE A 67 -15.59 15.24 -7.97
CA ILE A 67 -16.40 16.33 -7.39
C ILE A 67 -15.54 17.59 -7.20
N ASP A 68 -14.36 17.45 -6.58
CA ASP A 68 -13.41 18.54 -6.39
C ASP A 68 -12.02 18.13 -6.91
N PRO A 69 -11.66 18.52 -8.15
CA PRO A 69 -10.36 18.23 -8.75
C PRO A 69 -9.16 18.81 -8.00
N SER A 70 -9.37 19.76 -7.08
CA SER A 70 -8.29 20.36 -6.29
C SER A 70 -7.84 19.48 -5.11
N ARG A 71 -8.61 18.45 -4.75
CA ARG A 71 -8.34 17.49 -3.65
C ARG A 71 -7.25 16.49 -3.96
N THR A 72 -6.06 16.99 -4.31
CA THR A 72 -4.88 16.17 -4.62
C THR A 72 -4.44 15.29 -3.45
N ASP A 73 -4.84 15.60 -2.22
CA ASP A 73 -4.73 14.75 -1.04
C ASP A 73 -5.43 13.39 -1.23
N ALA A 74 -6.64 13.38 -1.78
CA ALA A 74 -7.39 12.16 -2.04
C ALA A 74 -6.71 11.31 -3.12
N LEU A 75 -6.19 11.93 -4.19
CA LEU A 75 -5.44 11.22 -5.23
C LEU A 75 -4.20 10.53 -4.67
N ARG A 76 -3.43 11.22 -3.83
CA ARG A 76 -2.25 10.66 -3.15
C ARG A 76 -2.63 9.51 -2.21
N ARG A 77 -3.74 9.62 -1.49
CA ARG A 77 -4.21 8.55 -0.61
C ARG A 77 -4.64 7.31 -1.39
N SER A 78 -5.39 7.48 -2.47
CA SER A 78 -5.75 6.39 -3.40
C SER A 78 -4.49 5.72 -3.98
N ARG A 79 -3.51 6.51 -4.43
CA ARG A 79 -2.22 6.00 -4.94
C ARG A 79 -1.47 5.20 -3.88
N PHE A 80 -1.39 5.70 -2.65
CA PHE A 80 -0.74 5.01 -1.53
C PHE A 80 -1.39 3.65 -1.27
N ILE A 81 -2.73 3.59 -1.26
CA ILE A 81 -3.46 2.34 -1.11
C ILE A 81 -3.10 1.37 -2.24
N HIS A 82 -3.20 1.79 -3.50
CA HIS A 82 -2.85 0.95 -4.65
C HIS A 82 -1.41 0.44 -4.56
N ARG A 83 -0.45 1.28 -4.15
CA ARG A 83 0.95 0.89 -3.95
C ARG A 83 1.08 -0.15 -2.85
N SER A 84 0.41 0.04 -1.71
CA SER A 84 0.43 -0.89 -0.58
C SER A 84 -0.16 -2.26 -0.91
N LEU A 85 -1.10 -2.31 -1.87
CA LEU A 85 -1.72 -3.54 -2.36
C LEU A 85 -0.97 -4.15 -3.56
N GLY A 86 0.11 -3.52 -4.04
CA GLY A 86 0.83 -3.98 -5.24
C GLY A 86 0.04 -3.84 -6.55
N MET A 87 -0.96 -2.96 -6.59
CA MET A 87 -1.77 -2.64 -7.77
C MET A 87 -1.02 -1.65 -8.67
N LEU A 88 0.12 -2.09 -9.21
CA LEU A 88 1.07 -1.26 -9.96
C LEU A 88 0.46 -0.52 -11.16
N PRO A 89 -0.43 -1.12 -11.98
CA PRO A 89 -1.07 -0.38 -13.09
C PRO A 89 -1.87 0.83 -12.62
N GLN A 90 -2.57 0.71 -11.49
CA GLN A 90 -3.35 1.80 -10.89
C GLN A 90 -2.42 2.88 -10.33
N VAL A 91 -1.30 2.51 -9.69
CA VAL A 91 -0.28 3.47 -9.24
C VAL A 91 0.26 4.28 -10.42
N ALA A 92 0.61 3.61 -11.53
CA ALA A 92 1.09 4.26 -12.74
C ALA A 92 0.05 5.26 -13.29
N GLN A 93 -1.22 4.85 -13.40
CA GLN A 93 -2.29 5.72 -13.87
C GLN A 93 -2.48 6.94 -12.96
N SER A 94 -2.41 6.77 -11.63
CA SER A 94 -2.48 7.89 -10.68
C SER A 94 -1.31 8.86 -10.85
N LEU A 95 -0.08 8.35 -10.97
CA LEU A 95 1.11 9.18 -11.22
C LEU A 95 1.00 9.96 -12.53
N GLU A 96 0.55 9.32 -13.60
CA GLU A 96 0.34 9.96 -14.91
C GLU A 96 -0.73 11.06 -14.84
N ARG A 97 -1.83 10.84 -14.11
CA ARG A 97 -2.88 11.85 -13.87
C ARG A 97 -2.34 13.05 -13.08
N GLU A 98 -1.60 12.79 -12.00
CA GLU A 98 -1.02 13.85 -11.18
C GLU A 98 0.06 14.64 -11.93
N LEU A 99 0.89 13.97 -12.74
CA LEU A 99 1.89 14.63 -13.59
C LEU A 99 1.23 15.56 -14.62
N GLY A 100 0.04 15.22 -15.12
CA GLY A 100 -0.72 16.05 -16.05
C GLY A 100 -1.25 17.36 -15.45
N VAL A 101 -1.23 17.51 -14.12
CA VAL A 101 -1.73 18.71 -13.41
C VAL A 101 -0.69 19.34 -12.47
N THR A 102 0.53 18.79 -12.41
CA THR A 102 1.60 19.29 -11.54
C THR A 102 2.45 20.30 -12.27
N ASP A 103 2.48 21.54 -11.77
CA ASP A 103 3.30 22.62 -12.34
C ASP A 103 4.67 22.79 -11.63
N GLU A 104 4.93 22.02 -10.57
CA GLU A 104 6.18 22.08 -9.80
C GLU A 104 7.24 21.11 -10.35
N PRO A 105 8.35 21.60 -10.95
CA PRO A 105 9.31 20.74 -11.64
C PRO A 105 10.01 19.71 -10.74
N VAL A 106 10.30 20.08 -9.49
CA VAL A 106 10.97 19.18 -8.53
C VAL A 106 10.03 18.04 -8.14
N LEU A 107 8.78 18.37 -7.80
CA LEU A 107 7.75 17.37 -7.47
C LEU A 107 7.47 16.46 -8.68
N ALA A 108 7.35 17.04 -9.88
CA ALA A 108 7.17 16.27 -11.11
C ALA A 108 8.36 15.34 -11.39
N ALA A 109 9.60 15.76 -11.13
CA ALA A 109 10.77 14.91 -11.25
C ALA A 109 10.73 13.71 -10.29
N ASP A 110 10.35 13.93 -9.03
CA ASP A 110 10.24 12.86 -8.04
C ASP A 110 9.13 11.86 -8.40
N MET A 111 8.01 12.34 -8.91
CA MET A 111 6.93 11.50 -9.40
C MET A 111 7.29 10.72 -10.67
N LEU A 112 8.07 11.32 -11.58
CA LEU A 112 8.61 10.62 -12.75
C LEU A 112 9.61 9.53 -12.34
N ASN A 113 10.40 9.75 -11.28
CA ASN A 113 11.22 8.71 -10.68
C ASN A 113 10.37 7.57 -10.12
N GLU A 114 9.33 7.87 -9.32
CA GLU A 114 8.39 6.86 -8.80
C GLU A 114 7.70 6.10 -9.95
N LEU A 115 7.32 6.79 -11.02
CA LEU A 115 6.72 6.17 -12.21
C LEU A 115 7.71 5.24 -12.91
N GLY A 116 8.98 5.64 -13.02
CA GLY A 116 10.03 4.78 -13.55
C GLY A 116 10.21 3.50 -12.74
N ASP A 117 10.20 3.61 -11.42
CA ASP A 117 10.28 2.48 -10.50
C ASP A 117 9.10 1.51 -10.68
N VAL A 118 7.88 2.04 -10.78
CA VAL A 118 6.66 1.26 -11.04
C VAL A 118 6.72 0.55 -12.40
N MET A 119 7.17 1.23 -13.46
CA MET A 119 7.32 0.63 -14.80
C MET A 119 8.37 -0.47 -14.80
N GLN A 120 9.47 -0.29 -14.07
CA GLN A 120 10.51 -1.31 -13.93
C GLN A 120 9.96 -2.55 -13.22
N GLU A 121 9.16 -2.36 -12.17
CA GLU A 121 8.51 -3.46 -11.45
C GLU A 121 7.45 -4.18 -12.30
N LEU A 122 6.81 -3.50 -13.26
CA LEU A 122 5.92 -4.08 -14.27
C LEU A 122 6.67 -4.79 -15.42
N GLY A 123 8.00 -4.63 -15.50
CA GLY A 123 8.81 -5.16 -16.61
C GLY A 123 8.76 -4.28 -17.88
N GLU A 124 8.18 -3.09 -17.80
CA GLU A 124 8.07 -2.13 -18.91
C GLU A 124 9.32 -1.22 -18.96
N TYR A 125 10.49 -1.83 -19.20
CA TYR A 125 11.79 -1.17 -19.08
C TYR A 125 11.97 0.06 -19.99
N ASP A 126 11.38 0.06 -21.19
CA ASP A 126 11.48 1.23 -22.08
C ASP A 126 10.69 2.43 -21.55
N ARG A 127 9.53 2.20 -20.92
CA ARG A 127 8.77 3.26 -20.25
C ARG A 127 9.49 3.71 -18.98
N ALA A 128 10.08 2.79 -18.22
CA ALA A 128 10.89 3.14 -17.06
C ALA A 128 12.04 4.09 -17.44
N ARG A 129 12.78 3.77 -18.50
CA ARG A 129 13.85 4.60 -19.04
C ARG A 129 13.35 5.99 -19.44
N ALA A 130 12.22 6.06 -20.15
CA ALA A 130 11.63 7.34 -20.55
C ALA A 130 11.25 8.20 -19.33
N SER A 131 10.67 7.60 -18.29
CA SER A 131 10.30 8.29 -17.06
C SER A 131 11.52 8.83 -16.31
N TYR A 132 12.57 8.03 -16.11
CA TYR A 132 13.81 8.50 -15.48
C TYR A 132 14.50 9.61 -16.29
N ALA A 133 14.56 9.46 -17.61
CA ALA A 133 15.13 10.50 -18.48
C ALA A 133 14.34 11.82 -18.37
N ASN A 134 13.00 11.75 -18.31
CA ASN A 134 12.17 12.93 -18.09
C ASN A 134 12.38 13.55 -16.70
N ALA A 135 12.54 12.73 -15.65
CA ALA A 135 12.88 13.21 -14.32
C ALA A 135 14.20 14.00 -14.32
N LEU A 136 15.23 13.46 -14.98
CA LEU A 136 16.55 14.09 -15.10
C LEU A 136 16.55 15.32 -16.00
N ASN A 137 15.67 15.38 -17.01
CA ASN A 137 15.48 16.59 -17.82
C ASN A 137 14.87 17.73 -16.99
N LEU A 138 13.91 17.43 -16.10
CA LEU A 138 13.32 18.42 -15.20
C LEU A 138 14.28 18.81 -14.07
N GLN A 139 15.00 17.83 -13.52
CA GLN A 139 15.95 18.03 -12.44
C GLN A 139 17.23 17.21 -12.67
N PRO A 140 18.26 17.79 -13.31
CA PRO A 140 19.52 17.09 -13.61
C PRO A 140 20.28 16.60 -12.38
N ALA A 141 19.99 17.16 -11.20
CA ALA A 141 20.58 16.78 -9.91
C ALA A 141 19.73 15.78 -9.11
N ASN A 142 18.73 15.13 -9.72
CA ASN A 142 17.92 14.11 -9.05
C ASN A 142 18.73 12.81 -8.92
N GLU A 143 19.43 12.65 -7.79
CA GLU A 143 20.30 11.51 -7.52
C GLU A 143 19.54 10.17 -7.52
N ALA A 144 18.28 10.17 -7.07
CA ALA A 144 17.45 8.97 -7.06
C ALA A 144 17.14 8.51 -8.49
N ALA A 145 16.69 9.43 -9.36
CA ALA A 145 16.43 9.14 -10.77
C ALA A 145 17.70 8.71 -11.52
N GLN A 146 18.84 9.37 -11.25
CA GLN A 146 20.11 8.98 -11.86
C GLN A 146 20.51 7.58 -11.42
N GLY A 147 20.42 7.27 -10.13
CA GLY A 147 20.73 5.95 -9.60
C GLY A 147 19.84 4.85 -10.19
N SER A 148 18.52 5.07 -10.26
CA SER A 148 17.61 4.10 -10.86
C SER A 148 17.81 3.93 -12.37
N MET A 149 18.17 4.99 -13.08
CA MET A 149 18.53 4.94 -14.50
C MET A 149 19.82 4.13 -14.71
N ASP A 150 20.87 4.39 -13.93
CA ASP A 150 22.13 3.65 -13.98
C ASP A 150 21.90 2.15 -13.74
N ASP A 151 21.09 1.83 -12.73
CA ASP A 151 20.74 0.44 -12.41
C ASP A 151 20.01 -0.24 -13.59
N LEU A 152 19.09 0.49 -14.24
CA LEU A 152 18.30 0.02 -15.40
C LEU A 152 19.13 -0.13 -16.69
N GLU A 153 20.16 0.68 -16.88
CA GLU A 153 20.99 0.66 -18.10
C GLU A 153 22.22 -0.24 -17.98
N ALA A 154 22.63 -0.57 -16.75
CA ALA A 154 23.73 -1.51 -16.49
C ALA A 154 23.53 -2.83 -17.24
N ASN A 155 24.59 -3.29 -17.90
CA ASN A 155 24.61 -4.63 -18.46
C ASN A 155 24.63 -5.69 -17.34
N GLU A 156 24.51 -6.97 -17.69
CA GLU A 156 24.37 -8.04 -16.68
C GLU A 156 25.50 -8.07 -15.64
N VAL A 157 26.76 -7.85 -16.04
CA VAL A 157 27.91 -7.87 -15.13
C VAL A 157 27.90 -6.64 -14.22
N GLU A 158 27.73 -5.45 -14.79
CA GLU A 158 27.65 -4.19 -14.05
C GLU A 158 26.47 -4.20 -13.07
N ALA A 159 25.33 -4.76 -13.49
CA ALA A 159 24.13 -4.90 -12.68
C ALA A 159 24.36 -5.83 -11.49
N GLN A 160 25.04 -6.97 -11.68
CA GLN A 160 25.40 -7.87 -10.59
C GLN A 160 26.31 -7.18 -9.57
N GLU A 161 27.35 -6.47 -10.02
CA GLU A 161 28.25 -5.71 -9.15
C GLU A 161 27.50 -4.61 -8.38
N ARG A 162 26.64 -3.87 -9.08
CA ARG A 162 25.82 -2.81 -8.47
C ARG A 162 24.85 -3.36 -7.44
N MET A 163 24.15 -4.44 -7.75
CA MET A 163 23.25 -5.14 -6.83
C MET A 163 23.96 -5.55 -5.54
N MET A 164 25.14 -6.16 -5.66
CA MET A 164 25.93 -6.58 -4.50
C MET A 164 26.43 -5.39 -3.67
N THR A 165 26.82 -4.30 -4.33
CA THR A 165 27.25 -3.07 -3.66
C THR A 165 26.10 -2.43 -2.87
N LEU A 166 24.95 -2.25 -3.50
CA LEU A 166 23.74 -1.72 -2.86
C LEU A 166 23.30 -2.60 -1.67
N ALA A 167 23.33 -3.93 -1.86
CA ALA A 167 23.01 -4.88 -0.80
C ALA A 167 23.98 -4.77 0.39
N GLN A 168 25.27 -4.58 0.13
CA GLN A 168 26.27 -4.38 1.19
C GLN A 168 26.09 -3.05 1.92
N GLU A 169 25.78 -1.97 1.19
CA GLU A 169 25.53 -0.65 1.78
C GLU A 169 24.28 -0.62 2.67
N GLY A 170 23.23 -1.35 2.27
CA GLY A 170 22.03 -1.50 3.09
C GLY A 170 22.14 -2.56 4.19
N ALA A 171 23.09 -3.49 4.09
CA ALA A 171 23.19 -4.62 5.01
C ALA A 171 23.48 -4.17 6.45
N GLY A 172 22.59 -4.54 7.37
CA GLY A 172 22.73 -4.23 8.81
C GLY A 172 22.47 -2.76 9.16
N GLY A 173 22.08 -1.94 8.18
CA GLY A 173 21.55 -0.59 8.41
C GLY A 173 20.08 -0.63 8.82
N ASP A 174 19.61 0.51 9.32
CA ASP A 174 18.21 0.74 9.71
C ASP A 174 17.68 1.99 9.00
N GLY A 175 16.35 2.11 8.88
CA GLY A 175 15.68 3.26 8.33
C GLY A 175 15.70 3.38 6.80
N PHE A 176 15.27 4.54 6.32
CA PHE A 176 14.95 4.77 4.90
C PHE A 176 16.14 4.56 3.95
N ALA A 177 17.34 5.00 4.33
CA ALA A 177 18.51 4.89 3.46
C ALA A 177 18.88 3.42 3.20
N ALA A 178 18.90 2.59 4.25
CA ALA A 178 19.18 1.15 4.13
C ALA A 178 18.09 0.46 3.31
N MET A 179 16.81 0.74 3.61
CA MET A 179 15.66 0.22 2.87
C MET A 179 15.75 0.58 1.38
N SER A 180 16.05 1.84 1.04
CA SER A 180 16.11 2.32 -0.34
C SER A 180 17.18 1.57 -1.15
N GLN A 181 18.39 1.37 -0.62
CA GLN A 181 19.42 0.60 -1.32
C GLN A 181 19.02 -0.86 -1.52
N LEU A 182 18.39 -1.48 -0.51
CA LEU A 182 17.94 -2.88 -0.59
C LEU A 182 16.79 -3.07 -1.59
N VAL A 183 15.86 -2.12 -1.70
CA VAL A 183 14.81 -2.13 -2.72
C VAL A 183 15.39 -1.96 -4.12
N ARG A 184 16.38 -1.10 -4.31
CA ARG A 184 17.10 -0.98 -5.59
C ARG A 184 17.82 -2.27 -5.96
N ALA A 185 18.53 -2.89 -5.01
CA ALA A 185 19.14 -4.21 -5.20
C ALA A 185 18.08 -5.27 -5.59
N ALA A 186 16.91 -5.25 -4.94
CA ALA A 186 15.79 -6.13 -5.27
C ALA A 186 15.25 -5.89 -6.70
N ARG A 187 15.11 -4.65 -7.17
CA ARG A 187 14.68 -4.39 -8.56
C ARG A 187 15.67 -4.93 -9.58
N ILE A 188 16.98 -4.76 -9.34
CA ILE A 188 18.02 -5.36 -10.18
C ILE A 188 17.92 -6.89 -10.15
N ALA A 189 17.84 -7.49 -8.96
CA ALA A 189 17.69 -8.93 -8.79
C ALA A 189 16.48 -9.49 -9.55
N LYS A 190 15.33 -8.80 -9.47
CA LYS A 190 14.11 -9.15 -10.20
C LYS A 190 14.32 -9.12 -11.72
N ARG A 191 14.96 -8.08 -12.26
CA ARG A 191 15.27 -7.98 -13.69
C ARG A 191 16.19 -9.13 -14.15
N LEU A 192 17.16 -9.50 -13.33
CA LEU A 192 18.14 -10.56 -13.66
C LEU A 192 17.60 -11.99 -13.40
N GLY A 193 16.46 -12.13 -12.73
CA GLY A 193 15.98 -13.44 -12.25
C GLY A 193 16.86 -14.02 -11.14
N ASP A 194 17.53 -13.16 -10.36
CA ASP A 194 18.46 -13.55 -9.31
C ASP A 194 17.72 -14.08 -8.07
N ALA A 195 18.23 -15.17 -7.49
CA ALA A 195 17.63 -15.83 -6.33
C ALA A 195 17.69 -14.99 -5.04
N GLY A 196 18.57 -13.97 -4.99
CA GLY A 196 18.75 -13.04 -3.88
C GLY A 196 17.61 -12.03 -3.71
N LEU A 197 16.72 -11.88 -4.71
CA LEU A 197 15.57 -10.96 -4.68
C LEU A 197 14.83 -10.98 -3.34
N ARG A 198 14.44 -12.18 -2.88
CA ARG A 198 13.70 -12.34 -1.63
C ARG A 198 14.51 -11.88 -0.43
N ALA A 199 15.80 -12.24 -0.36
CA ALA A 199 16.66 -11.87 0.76
C ALA A 199 16.84 -10.34 0.88
N PHE A 200 16.93 -9.63 -0.25
CA PHE A 200 17.00 -8.18 -0.27
C PHE A 200 15.70 -7.54 0.22
N LEU A 201 14.54 -8.05 -0.22
CA LEU A 201 13.24 -7.56 0.24
C LEU A 201 13.03 -7.79 1.75
N GLU A 202 13.39 -8.98 2.26
CA GLU A 202 13.32 -9.27 3.70
C GLU A 202 14.24 -8.35 4.51
N ALA A 203 15.43 -8.04 4.00
CA ALA A 203 16.33 -7.08 4.64
C ALA A 203 15.77 -5.65 4.60
N ALA A 204 15.16 -5.23 3.48
CA ALA A 204 14.53 -3.92 3.36
C ALA A 204 13.39 -3.75 4.38
N LEU A 205 12.59 -4.80 4.56
CA LEU A 205 11.51 -4.82 5.55
C LEU A 205 12.03 -4.81 6.98
N ARG A 206 13.15 -5.48 7.27
CA ARG A 206 13.79 -5.37 8.60
C ARG A 206 14.26 -3.95 8.91
N ALA A 207 14.73 -3.21 7.91
CA ALA A 207 15.14 -1.81 8.07
C ALA A 207 13.93 -0.86 8.17
N VAL A 208 12.84 -1.13 7.43
CA VAL A 208 11.58 -0.37 7.54
C VAL A 208 10.41 -1.33 7.33
N PRO A 209 9.76 -1.82 8.41
CA PRO A 209 8.64 -2.76 8.30
C PRO A 209 7.46 -2.24 7.47
N THR A 210 7.31 -0.92 7.40
CA THR A 210 6.24 -0.26 6.64
C THR A 210 6.61 0.12 5.21
N ALA A 211 7.73 -0.35 4.67
CA ALA A 211 8.11 -0.11 3.28
C ALA A 211 7.08 -0.77 2.34
N VAL A 212 6.14 0.03 1.82
CA VAL A 212 5.00 -0.45 1.02
C VAL A 212 5.43 -1.13 -0.27
N GLU A 213 6.48 -0.61 -0.91
CA GLU A 213 7.10 -1.21 -2.09
C GLU A 213 7.72 -2.58 -1.83
N ALA A 214 8.53 -2.71 -0.77
CA ALA A 214 9.17 -3.98 -0.42
C ALA A 214 8.10 -5.04 -0.07
N ASN A 215 7.05 -4.64 0.64
CA ASN A 215 5.87 -5.45 0.93
C ASN A 215 5.17 -5.93 -0.35
N ALA A 216 4.82 -5.00 -1.24
CA ALA A 216 4.15 -5.35 -2.50
C ALA A 216 5.00 -6.28 -3.37
N MET A 217 6.31 -6.08 -3.39
CA MET A 217 7.26 -6.90 -4.15
C MET A 217 7.40 -8.31 -3.58
N ILE A 218 7.50 -8.48 -2.25
CA ILE A 218 7.63 -9.82 -1.65
C ILE A 218 6.33 -10.62 -1.79
N ASP A 219 5.19 -9.96 -1.63
CA ASP A 219 3.86 -10.53 -1.87
C ASP A 219 3.74 -11.02 -3.32
N SER A 220 4.20 -10.20 -4.27
CA SER A 220 4.20 -10.57 -5.69
C SER A 220 5.14 -11.73 -6.00
N TRP A 221 6.28 -11.81 -5.30
CA TRP A 221 7.24 -12.91 -5.46
C TRP A 221 6.60 -14.25 -5.08
N PHE A 222 6.00 -14.33 -3.89
CA PHE A 222 5.28 -15.54 -3.47
C PHE A 222 4.07 -15.86 -4.36
N ALA A 223 3.25 -14.85 -4.67
CA ALA A 223 2.05 -15.03 -5.50
C ALA A 223 2.40 -15.51 -6.91
N SER A 224 3.51 -15.04 -7.50
CA SER A 224 3.98 -15.50 -8.81
C SER A 224 4.42 -16.98 -8.81
N ALA A 225 4.86 -17.48 -7.67
CA ALA A 225 5.17 -18.90 -7.47
C ALA A 225 3.95 -19.74 -7.06
N GLY A 226 2.80 -19.11 -6.80
CA GLY A 226 1.61 -19.76 -6.22
C GLY A 226 1.78 -20.20 -4.77
N ASP A 227 2.83 -19.73 -4.08
CA ASP A 227 3.21 -20.14 -2.72
C ASP A 227 2.51 -19.27 -1.66
N PHE A 228 1.18 -19.39 -1.59
CA PHE A 228 0.36 -18.64 -0.63
C PHE A 228 0.58 -19.11 0.82
N ASP A 229 0.85 -20.40 1.04
CA ASP A 229 1.23 -20.93 2.34
C ASP A 229 2.56 -20.32 2.82
N GLY A 230 3.57 -20.26 1.93
CA GLY A 230 4.84 -19.61 2.22
C GLY A 230 4.69 -18.11 2.50
N LEU A 231 3.79 -17.42 1.79
CA LEU A 231 3.48 -16.01 2.06
C LEU A 231 2.85 -15.81 3.43
N ARG A 232 1.89 -16.66 3.81
CA ARG A 232 1.26 -16.65 5.14
C ARG A 232 2.34 -16.84 6.21
N ASP A 233 3.16 -17.89 6.06
CA ASP A 233 4.21 -18.23 7.02
C ASP A 233 5.29 -17.15 7.10
N PHE A 234 5.56 -16.44 6.00
CA PHE A 234 6.42 -15.27 5.98
C PHE A 234 5.79 -14.12 6.79
N HIS A 235 4.55 -13.74 6.51
CA HIS A 235 3.88 -12.64 7.21
C HIS A 235 3.82 -12.85 8.73
N HIS A 236 3.48 -14.06 9.18
CA HIS A 236 3.44 -14.42 10.60
C HIS A 236 4.84 -14.42 11.24
N ARG A 237 5.82 -15.08 10.64
CA ARG A 237 7.20 -15.10 11.19
C ARG A 237 7.83 -13.71 11.21
N PHE A 238 7.54 -12.88 10.22
CA PHE A 238 8.02 -11.50 10.21
C PHE A 238 7.38 -10.70 11.35
N ALA A 239 6.06 -10.84 11.57
CA ALA A 239 5.37 -10.23 12.71
C ALA A 239 6.00 -10.66 14.05
N ASP A 240 6.32 -11.94 14.22
CA ASP A 240 6.95 -12.46 15.43
C ASP A 240 8.39 -11.98 15.65
N SER A 241 9.06 -11.56 14.58
CA SER A 241 10.41 -10.98 14.67
C SER A 241 10.41 -9.52 15.14
N LEU A 242 9.28 -8.81 15.03
CA LEU A 242 9.15 -7.43 15.45
C LEU A 242 9.01 -7.34 16.98
N THR A 243 9.92 -6.60 17.61
CA THR A 243 9.94 -6.46 19.07
C THR A 243 9.09 -5.31 19.59
N ASP A 244 8.85 -4.28 18.77
CA ASP A 244 7.93 -3.19 19.12
C ASP A 244 6.48 -3.67 18.91
N PRO A 245 5.64 -3.70 19.96
CA PRO A 245 4.26 -4.15 19.85
C PRO A 245 3.42 -3.31 18.87
N ALA A 246 3.65 -2.00 18.79
CA ALA A 246 2.91 -1.11 17.89
C ALA A 246 3.29 -1.38 16.43
N GLU A 247 4.57 -1.62 16.15
CA GLU A 247 5.02 -2.00 14.82
C GLU A 247 4.54 -3.39 14.43
N LYS A 248 4.58 -4.37 15.35
CA LYS A 248 4.03 -5.71 15.13
C LYS A 248 2.54 -5.63 14.77
N SER A 249 1.76 -4.86 15.53
CA SER A 249 0.34 -4.68 15.28
C SER A 249 0.06 -4.03 13.93
N ARG A 250 0.79 -2.94 13.59
CA ARG A 250 0.69 -2.25 12.30
C ARG A 250 1.09 -3.13 11.13
N TRP A 251 2.17 -3.93 11.26
CA TRP A 251 2.59 -4.90 10.26
C TRP A 251 1.49 -5.92 9.97
N ALA A 252 1.01 -6.59 11.02
CA ALA A 252 0.03 -7.65 10.90
C ALA A 252 -1.31 -7.14 10.34
N THR A 253 -1.74 -5.94 10.73
CA THR A 253 -2.92 -5.26 10.16
C THR A 253 -2.77 -4.98 8.66
N ASN A 254 -1.62 -4.45 8.25
CA ASN A 254 -1.36 -4.19 6.82
C ASN A 254 -1.28 -5.49 6.01
N ALA A 255 -0.67 -6.54 6.56
CA ALA A 255 -0.64 -7.85 5.91
C ALA A 255 -2.06 -8.43 5.78
N ALA A 256 -2.89 -8.33 6.82
CA ALA A 256 -4.29 -8.73 6.77
C ALA A 256 -5.08 -7.98 5.69
N ALA A 257 -4.88 -6.66 5.58
CA ALA A 257 -5.50 -5.87 4.51
C ALA A 257 -5.09 -6.36 3.11
N ARG A 258 -3.82 -6.76 2.91
CA ARG A 258 -3.39 -7.36 1.64
C ARG A 258 -4.09 -8.69 1.37
N TRP A 259 -4.27 -9.54 2.38
CA TRP A 259 -5.03 -10.79 2.25
C TRP A 259 -6.51 -10.57 1.91
N LEU A 260 -7.18 -9.60 2.52
CA LEU A 260 -8.57 -9.28 2.20
C LEU A 260 -8.74 -8.72 0.78
N ASN A 261 -7.89 -7.77 0.38
CA ASN A 261 -8.10 -7.01 -0.85
C ASN A 261 -7.47 -7.66 -2.08
N ARG A 262 -6.27 -8.23 -1.95
CA ARG A 262 -5.48 -8.73 -3.07
C ARG A 262 -5.66 -10.23 -3.27
N PHE A 263 -5.65 -10.98 -2.17
CA PHE A 263 -5.66 -12.44 -2.20
C PHE A 263 -7.04 -13.05 -1.91
N GLN A 264 -7.98 -12.22 -1.43
CA GLN A 264 -9.36 -12.59 -1.12
C GLN A 264 -9.46 -13.79 -0.16
N ASP A 265 -8.59 -13.82 0.84
CA ASP A 265 -8.54 -14.87 1.87
C ASP A 265 -8.85 -14.27 3.26
N PRO A 266 -10.11 -14.33 3.71
CA PRO A 266 -10.51 -13.76 5.01
C PRO A 266 -9.99 -14.58 6.20
N ASP A 267 -9.74 -15.88 6.02
CA ASP A 267 -9.26 -16.75 7.11
C ASP A 267 -7.81 -16.40 7.49
N ILE A 268 -6.95 -16.23 6.49
CA ILE A 268 -5.57 -15.79 6.73
C ILE A 268 -5.56 -14.36 7.27
N ALA A 269 -6.40 -13.47 6.74
CA ALA A 269 -6.52 -12.12 7.26
C ALA A 269 -6.92 -12.10 8.75
N ALA A 270 -7.92 -12.91 9.13
CA ALA A 270 -8.35 -13.05 10.53
C ALA A 270 -7.22 -13.56 11.44
N SER A 271 -6.41 -14.50 10.96
CA SER A 271 -5.25 -15.00 11.71
C SER A 271 -4.21 -13.91 11.98
N LEU A 272 -3.96 -13.01 11.01
CA LEU A 272 -3.03 -11.88 11.18
C LEU A 272 -3.62 -10.78 12.05
N LEU A 273 -4.93 -10.53 11.98
CA LEU A 273 -5.61 -9.60 12.87
C LEU A 273 -5.58 -10.06 14.33
N ALA A 274 -5.65 -11.37 14.58
CA ALA A 274 -5.44 -11.92 15.92
C ALA A 274 -4.03 -11.59 16.45
N VAL A 275 -2.99 -11.73 15.62
CA VAL A 275 -1.62 -11.31 15.96
C VAL A 275 -1.55 -9.81 16.24
N ALA A 276 -2.26 -8.99 15.45
CA ALA A 276 -2.28 -7.55 15.63
C ALA A 276 -2.94 -7.11 16.95
N ALA A 277 -4.07 -7.73 17.29
CA ALA A 277 -4.83 -7.46 18.52
C ALA A 277 -4.10 -7.96 19.78
N GLU A 278 -3.38 -9.08 19.69
CA GLU A 278 -2.54 -9.57 20.79
C GLU A 278 -1.36 -8.61 21.05
N ALA A 279 -0.76 -8.08 19.99
CA ALA A 279 0.38 -7.16 20.11
C ALA A 279 -0.03 -5.79 20.67
N ASP A 280 -1.14 -5.21 20.20
CA ASP A 280 -1.67 -3.95 20.71
C ASP A 280 -3.21 -4.01 20.83
N PRO A 281 -3.73 -4.36 22.01
CA PRO A 281 -5.17 -4.51 22.24
C PRO A 281 -5.98 -3.22 22.03
N ASN A 282 -5.34 -2.05 22.15
CA ASN A 282 -6.00 -0.75 21.98
C ASN A 282 -5.92 -0.22 20.54
N ASN A 283 -5.27 -0.97 19.64
CA ASN A 283 -5.20 -0.59 18.24
C ASN A 283 -6.53 -0.84 17.53
N VAL A 284 -6.80 -0.05 16.48
CA VAL A 284 -7.93 -0.19 15.55
C VAL A 284 -8.04 -1.61 15.01
N ALA A 285 -6.92 -2.34 14.91
CA ALA A 285 -6.87 -3.76 14.56
C ALA A 285 -7.80 -4.67 15.40
N SER A 286 -7.98 -4.38 16.68
CA SER A 286 -8.92 -5.11 17.56
C SER A 286 -10.38 -4.83 17.19
N GLN A 287 -10.70 -3.59 16.79
CA GLN A 287 -12.04 -3.21 16.33
C GLN A 287 -12.34 -3.80 14.94
N VAL A 288 -11.34 -3.79 14.05
CA VAL A 288 -11.36 -4.44 12.74
C VAL A 288 -11.61 -5.95 12.86
N ALA A 289 -10.92 -6.62 13.79
CA ALA A 289 -11.08 -8.06 14.03
C ALA A 289 -12.50 -8.42 14.49
N LEU A 290 -13.09 -7.59 15.35
CA LEU A 290 -14.48 -7.74 15.80
C LEU A 290 -15.46 -7.51 14.64
N ALA A 291 -15.26 -6.48 13.81
CA ALA A 291 -16.11 -6.19 12.66
C ALA A 291 -16.11 -7.34 11.63
N LEU A 292 -14.94 -7.91 11.33
CA LEU A 292 -14.81 -9.06 10.43
C LEU A 292 -15.45 -10.33 11.00
N GLN A 293 -15.36 -10.56 12.31
CA GLN A 293 -16.06 -11.68 12.95
C GLN A 293 -17.59 -11.55 12.87
N GLU A 294 -18.13 -10.33 13.04
CA GLU A 294 -19.57 -10.07 12.88
C GLU A 294 -20.03 -10.26 11.42
N GLU A 295 -19.23 -9.83 10.45
CA GLU A 295 -19.54 -9.98 9.02
C GLU A 295 -19.56 -11.46 8.61
N LEU A 296 -18.54 -12.23 9.02
CA LEU A 296 -18.47 -13.68 8.76
C LEU A 296 -19.56 -14.46 9.50
N ALA A 297 -19.96 -14.04 10.71
CA ALA A 297 -21.06 -14.66 11.46
C ALA A 297 -22.45 -14.32 10.88
N GLY A 298 -22.58 -13.18 10.21
CA GLY A 298 -23.82 -12.76 9.53
C GLY A 298 -24.08 -13.48 8.20
N GLU A 299 -23.09 -14.19 7.66
CA GLU A 299 -23.18 -14.96 6.41
C GLU A 299 -23.47 -16.46 6.62
N GLU A 300 -23.77 -16.93 7.85
CA GLU A 300 -24.27 -18.29 8.02
C GLU A 300 -25.56 -18.48 7.21
N PRO A 301 -25.63 -19.46 6.28
CA PRO A 301 -26.85 -19.70 5.54
C PRO A 301 -27.91 -20.11 6.55
N VAL A 302 -29.00 -19.34 6.62
CA VAL A 302 -30.20 -19.72 7.35
C VAL A 302 -30.58 -21.13 6.89
N ALA A 303 -30.29 -22.12 7.73
CA ALA A 303 -30.65 -23.50 7.48
C ALA A 303 -32.17 -23.50 7.26
N SER A 304 -32.58 -23.77 6.03
CA SER A 304 -33.99 -23.82 5.68
C SER A 304 -34.64 -24.94 6.49
N PRO A 305 -35.80 -24.68 7.14
CA PRO A 305 -36.49 -25.66 7.96
C PRO A 305 -37.03 -26.86 7.16
#